data_AF-A0A9K3L8M8-F1
#
_entry.id   AF-A0A9K3L8M8-F1
#
_cell.length_a   1.000
_cell.length_b   1.000
_cell.length_c   1.000
_cell.angle_alpha   90.00
_cell.angle_beta   90.00
_cell.angle_gamma   90.00
#
_symmetry.space_group_name_H-M   'P 1'
#
loop_
_entity.id
_entity.type
_entity.pdbx_description
1 polymer ?
#
loop_
_entity_poly.entity_id
_entity_poly.type
_entity_poly.pdbx_seq_one_letter_code
_entity_poly.pdbx_strand_id
1 'polypeptide(L)'
;MKEILDNPMEPFGGGVPIVFSEDFTKLSPVGVVPLYKFDKSFIWKEIINLFMEFKNIHRFDRDPQWGKLLRRFRKLGPDIEDVAIINTRVVEAKNNGPLEKKILPVMFMQQKQILIEMAINDAIFAKHLEETHSKDPNVQLRMHTLCIKAGTLRLHVRGTGNEYHPMQPKAQDIIYAAVGEAHVRDKSNKYHDPLLKLYDGRPLCA
;
A
#
# COMPACT_ATOMS: atom_id res chain seq x y z
N MET A 1 4.99 -18.60 -16.39
CA MET A 1 3.65 -18.29 -16.96
C MET A 1 3.64 -18.31 -18.48
N LYS A 2 4.75 -17.98 -19.17
CA LYS A 2 4.87 -18.11 -20.64
C LYS A 2 4.77 -19.57 -21.11
N GLU A 3 5.38 -20.49 -20.36
CA GLU A 3 5.41 -21.94 -20.67
C GLU A 3 4.04 -22.65 -20.61
N ILE A 4 3.02 -22.05 -19.97
CA ILE A 4 1.67 -22.66 -19.85
C ILE A 4 0.82 -22.39 -21.11
N LEU A 5 1.20 -21.41 -21.93
CA LEU A 5 0.42 -21.01 -23.11
C LEU A 5 0.82 -21.78 -24.39
N ASP A 6 1.95 -22.49 -24.37
CA ASP A 6 2.53 -23.11 -25.56
C ASP A 6 2.06 -24.57 -25.78
N ASN A 7 1.40 -25.21 -24.80
CA ASN A 7 0.90 -26.58 -24.93
C ASN A 7 -0.55 -26.75 -24.41
N PRO A 8 -1.57 -26.68 -25.28
CA PRO A 8 -2.98 -26.75 -24.87
C PRO A 8 -3.43 -28.12 -24.34
N MET A 9 -2.57 -29.15 -24.42
CA MET A 9 -2.85 -30.49 -23.88
C MET A 9 -2.35 -30.67 -22.45
N GLU A 10 -1.54 -29.74 -21.93
CA GLU A 10 -1.09 -29.81 -20.53
C GLU A 10 -2.14 -29.23 -19.58
N PRO A 11 -2.45 -29.93 -18.48
CA PRO A 11 -3.36 -29.41 -17.48
C PRO A 11 -2.83 -28.09 -16.92
N PHE A 12 -3.74 -27.11 -16.75
CA PHE A 12 -3.38 -25.79 -16.21
C PHE A 12 -2.57 -25.92 -14.92
N GLY A 13 -1.44 -25.22 -14.84
CA GLY A 13 -0.53 -25.32 -13.70
C GLY A 13 0.30 -26.61 -13.66
N GLY A 14 0.43 -27.35 -14.77
CA GLY A 14 1.24 -28.56 -14.84
C GLY A 14 0.65 -29.73 -14.04
N GLY A 15 -0.68 -29.75 -13.85
CA GLY A 15 -1.37 -30.79 -13.09
C GLY A 15 -1.35 -30.60 -11.57
N VAL A 16 -0.83 -29.47 -11.09
CA VAL A 16 -0.86 -29.11 -9.67
C VAL A 16 -2.24 -28.57 -9.30
N PRO A 17 -2.85 -29.02 -8.18
CA PRO A 17 -4.06 -28.38 -7.65
C PRO A 17 -3.80 -26.92 -7.29
N ILE A 18 -4.54 -26.00 -7.90
CA ILE A 18 -4.43 -24.56 -7.64
C ILE A 18 -5.68 -24.08 -6.90
N VAL A 19 -5.48 -23.34 -5.81
CA VAL A 19 -6.55 -22.70 -5.05
C VAL A 19 -6.44 -21.18 -5.20
N PHE A 20 -7.46 -20.57 -5.79
CA PHE A 20 -7.63 -19.12 -5.79
C PHE A 20 -8.51 -18.70 -4.61
N SER A 21 -8.06 -17.69 -3.85
CA SER A 21 -8.82 -17.11 -2.75
C SER A 21 -8.87 -15.60 -2.92
N GLU A 22 -10.01 -15.07 -3.35
CA GLU A 22 -10.17 -13.64 -3.53
C GLU A 22 -11.58 -13.12 -3.26
N ASP A 23 -11.67 -11.80 -3.14
CA ASP A 23 -12.92 -11.05 -3.14
C ASP A 23 -13.03 -10.19 -4.40
N PHE A 24 -13.80 -10.66 -5.38
CA PHE A 24 -13.99 -10.00 -6.67
C PHE A 24 -14.72 -8.65 -6.61
N THR A 25 -15.28 -8.27 -5.45
CA THR A 25 -15.90 -6.96 -5.25
C THR A 25 -14.91 -5.88 -4.81
N LYS A 26 -13.66 -6.27 -4.51
CA LYS A 26 -12.57 -5.33 -4.22
C LYS A 26 -12.08 -4.65 -5.51
N LEU A 27 -10.98 -3.90 -5.38
CA LEU A 27 -10.33 -3.20 -6.48
C LEU A 27 -10.06 -4.16 -7.65
N SER A 28 -10.49 -3.75 -8.84
CA SER A 28 -10.09 -4.42 -10.07
C SER A 28 -8.58 -4.23 -10.30
N PRO A 29 -7.92 -5.19 -10.98
CA PRO A 29 -6.53 -5.02 -11.40
C PRO A 29 -6.33 -3.70 -12.15
N VAL A 30 -5.21 -3.04 -11.89
CA VAL A 30 -4.88 -1.76 -12.53
C VAL A 30 -4.32 -2.02 -13.93
N GLY A 31 -4.86 -1.31 -14.93
CA GLY A 31 -4.32 -1.33 -16.30
C GLY A 31 -4.57 -2.63 -17.07
N VAL A 32 -5.27 -3.60 -16.49
CA VAL A 32 -5.65 -4.86 -17.16
C VAL A 32 -7.09 -5.22 -16.82
N VAL A 33 -7.74 -5.95 -17.72
CA VAL A 33 -9.10 -6.44 -17.48
C VAL A 33 -9.02 -7.72 -16.65
N PRO A 34 -9.73 -7.82 -15.51
CA PRO A 34 -9.70 -9.02 -14.69
C PRO A 34 -10.24 -10.26 -15.42
N LEU A 35 -9.64 -11.42 -15.12
CA LEU A 35 -9.96 -12.70 -15.74
C LEU A 35 -11.46 -13.05 -15.68
N TYR A 36 -12.10 -12.77 -14.56
CA TYR A 36 -13.52 -13.06 -14.30
C TYR A 36 -14.50 -12.15 -15.05
N LYS A 37 -14.03 -11.08 -15.71
CA LYS A 37 -14.87 -10.22 -16.57
C LYS A 37 -14.88 -10.68 -18.02
N PHE A 38 -14.03 -11.62 -18.39
CA PHE A 38 -13.99 -12.17 -19.74
C PHE A 38 -14.88 -13.40 -19.84
N ASP A 39 -16.07 -13.24 -20.41
CA ASP A 39 -16.96 -14.35 -20.76
C ASP A 39 -16.32 -15.35 -21.74
N LYS A 40 -15.18 -15.04 -22.34
CA LYS A 40 -14.44 -15.93 -23.24
C LYS A 40 -13.11 -16.43 -22.66
N SER A 41 -12.83 -16.18 -21.38
CA SER A 41 -11.64 -16.71 -20.74
C SER A 41 -11.79 -18.23 -20.54
N PHE A 42 -11.05 -19.01 -21.33
CA PHE A 42 -10.96 -20.46 -21.19
C PHE A 42 -10.53 -20.86 -19.77
N ILE A 43 -9.58 -20.13 -19.19
CA ILE A 43 -9.11 -20.36 -17.80
C ILE A 43 -10.25 -20.16 -16.80
N TRP A 44 -11.12 -19.17 -17.00
CA TRP A 44 -12.20 -18.92 -16.05
C TRP A 44 -13.36 -19.90 -16.20
N LYS A 45 -13.70 -20.28 -17.45
CA LYS A 45 -14.88 -21.11 -17.74
C LYS A 45 -14.62 -22.61 -17.66
N GLU A 46 -13.47 -23.06 -18.16
CA GLU A 46 -13.21 -24.48 -18.40
C GLU A 46 -12.22 -25.08 -17.38
N ILE A 47 -11.39 -24.26 -16.73
CA ILE A 47 -10.35 -24.74 -15.80
C ILE A 47 -10.83 -24.67 -14.34
N ILE A 48 -11.64 -23.67 -13.96
CA ILE A 48 -12.18 -23.59 -12.60
C ILE A 48 -13.30 -24.63 -12.45
N ASN A 49 -13.00 -25.69 -11.72
CA ASN A 49 -13.90 -26.81 -11.49
C ASN A 49 -14.70 -26.73 -10.18
N LEU A 50 -14.31 -25.84 -9.26
CA LEU A 50 -14.96 -25.69 -7.95
C LEU A 50 -14.97 -24.21 -7.52
N PHE A 51 -16.12 -23.77 -7.01
CA PHE A 51 -16.29 -22.47 -6.38
C PHE A 51 -16.83 -22.65 -4.95
N MET A 52 -16.16 -22.04 -3.97
CA MET A 52 -16.59 -22.01 -2.57
C MET A 52 -16.73 -20.57 -2.10
N GLU A 53 -17.94 -20.19 -1.66
CA GLU A 53 -18.22 -18.86 -1.12
C GLU A 53 -18.19 -18.86 0.42
N PHE A 54 -17.30 -18.05 1.01
CA PHE A 54 -17.32 -17.81 2.45
C PHE A 54 -18.30 -16.68 2.82
N LYS A 55 -19.36 -17.02 3.56
CA LYS A 55 -20.42 -16.07 3.97
C LYS A 55 -20.19 -15.43 5.35
N ASN A 56 -19.13 -15.86 6.06
CA ASN A 56 -18.85 -15.43 7.42
C ASN A 56 -18.29 -14.00 7.47
N ILE A 57 -18.71 -13.24 8.49
CA ILE A 57 -18.27 -11.86 8.77
C ILE A 57 -17.45 -11.80 10.06
N HIS A 58 -16.48 -12.71 10.20
CA HIS A 58 -15.68 -12.87 11.44
C HIS A 58 -14.98 -11.58 11.89
N ARG A 59 -14.57 -10.72 10.95
CA ARG A 59 -13.95 -9.41 11.24
C ARG A 59 -14.87 -8.47 12.04
N PHE A 60 -16.18 -8.74 12.01
CA PHE A 60 -17.21 -7.92 12.60
C PHE A 60 -17.92 -8.65 13.74
N ASP A 61 -17.25 -9.60 14.40
CA ASP A 61 -17.76 -10.30 15.58
C ASP A 61 -18.15 -9.34 16.73
N ARG A 62 -17.33 -8.31 16.94
CA ARG A 62 -17.51 -7.27 17.97
C ARG A 62 -18.43 -6.13 17.53
N ASP A 63 -18.71 -5.99 16.23
CA ASP A 63 -19.70 -5.05 15.70
C ASP A 63 -20.47 -5.66 14.51
N PRO A 64 -21.41 -6.58 14.78
CA PRO A 64 -22.17 -7.25 13.72
C PRO A 64 -23.05 -6.29 12.91
N GLN A 65 -23.44 -5.15 13.49
CA GLN A 65 -24.23 -4.13 12.80
C GLN A 65 -23.41 -3.46 11.70
N TRP A 66 -22.17 -3.08 12.00
CA TRP A 66 -21.22 -2.57 11.02
C TRP A 66 -20.93 -3.60 9.92
N GLY A 67 -20.74 -4.86 10.31
CA GLY A 67 -20.55 -5.95 9.34
C GLY A 67 -21.75 -6.14 8.39
N LYS A 68 -22.98 -6.01 8.89
CA LYS A 68 -24.20 -6.06 8.07
C LYS A 68 -24.28 -4.87 7.10
N LEU A 69 -23.98 -3.66 7.59
CA LEU A 69 -23.95 -2.44 6.78
C LEU A 69 -22.93 -2.58 5.63
N LEU A 70 -21.67 -2.92 5.92
CA LEU A 70 -20.64 -3.06 4.89
C LEU A 70 -20.94 -4.21 3.92
N ARG A 71 -21.63 -5.27 4.37
CA ARG A 71 -22.09 -6.34 3.49
C ARG A 71 -23.21 -5.89 2.54
N ARG A 72 -24.12 -5.02 2.99
CA ARG A 72 -25.11 -4.38 2.11
C ARG A 72 -24.40 -3.50 1.08
N PHE A 73 -23.51 -2.63 1.56
CA PHE A 73 -22.71 -1.75 0.71
C PHE A 73 -21.97 -2.53 -0.39
N ARG A 74 -21.34 -3.66 -0.03
CA ARG A 74 -20.67 -4.56 -0.96
C ARG A 74 -21.60 -5.16 -2.03
N LYS A 75 -22.83 -5.53 -1.66
CA LYS A 75 -23.75 -6.26 -2.53
C LYS A 75 -24.64 -5.35 -3.38
N LEU A 76 -25.09 -4.24 -2.80
CA LEU A 76 -26.14 -3.37 -3.35
C LEU A 76 -25.63 -1.97 -3.67
N GLY A 77 -24.43 -1.60 -3.20
CA GLY A 77 -23.92 -0.23 -3.25
C GLY A 77 -24.36 0.62 -2.05
N PRO A 78 -23.93 1.90 -2.00
CA PRO A 78 -24.32 2.85 -0.96
C PRO A 78 -25.81 3.14 -1.00
N ASP A 79 -26.45 3.11 0.16
CA ASP A 79 -27.76 3.72 0.40
C ASP A 79 -27.62 4.98 1.28
N ILE A 80 -28.58 5.89 1.21
CA ILE A 80 -28.56 7.16 1.95
C ILE A 80 -28.50 6.91 3.46
N GLU A 81 -29.24 5.93 3.97
CA GLU A 81 -29.25 5.60 5.40
C GLU A 81 -27.90 5.00 5.83
N ASP A 82 -27.34 4.12 5.00
CA ASP A 82 -26.03 3.52 5.24
C ASP A 82 -24.92 4.59 5.25
N VAL A 83 -24.99 5.57 4.35
CA VAL A 83 -24.07 6.71 4.31
C VAL A 83 -24.21 7.58 5.56
N ALA A 84 -25.43 7.85 6.03
CA ALA A 84 -25.64 8.61 7.26
C ALA A 84 -25.05 7.88 8.49
N ILE A 85 -25.22 6.56 8.59
CA ILE A 85 -24.62 5.76 9.67
C ILE A 85 -23.09 5.75 9.57
N ILE A 86 -22.52 5.66 8.37
CA ILE A 86 -21.08 5.79 8.18
C ILE A 86 -20.60 7.18 8.63
N ASN A 87 -21.28 8.24 8.22
CA ASN A 87 -20.90 9.61 8.55
C ASN A 87 -20.94 9.86 10.05
N THR A 88 -22.00 9.45 10.76
CA THR A 88 -22.08 9.57 12.22
C THR A 88 -20.92 8.85 12.92
N ARG A 89 -20.58 7.63 12.48
CA ARG A 89 -19.53 6.79 13.09
C ARG A 89 -18.09 7.16 12.71
N VAL A 90 -17.87 7.68 11.51
CA VAL A 90 -16.53 7.85 10.90
C VAL A 90 -16.17 9.30 10.66
N VAL A 91 -17.15 10.19 10.44
CA VAL A 91 -16.93 11.61 10.13
C VAL A 91 -17.27 12.48 11.32
N GLU A 92 -18.46 12.33 11.91
CA GLU A 92 -18.92 13.17 13.04
C GLU A 92 -18.31 12.71 14.36
N ALA A 93 -18.03 11.42 14.50
CA ALA A 93 -17.16 10.92 15.56
C ALA A 93 -15.77 11.60 15.55
N LYS A 94 -15.36 12.25 14.44
CA LYS A 94 -14.07 12.97 14.33
C LYS A 94 -14.00 14.34 15.00
N ASN A 95 -15.01 14.80 15.74
CA ASN A 95 -14.69 15.73 16.83
C ASN A 95 -13.73 15.09 17.85
N ASN A 96 -13.61 13.75 17.83
CA ASN A 96 -12.53 12.95 18.39
C ASN A 96 -11.96 12.02 17.30
N GLY A 97 -11.26 12.55 16.28
CA GLY A 97 -10.51 11.73 15.32
C GLY A 97 -9.69 10.65 16.04
N PRO A 98 -9.30 9.53 15.39
CA PRO A 98 -8.55 8.47 16.06
C PRO A 98 -7.45 9.11 16.91
N LEU A 99 -7.56 8.98 18.25
CA LEU A 99 -6.56 9.47 19.20
C LEU A 99 -5.20 9.17 18.59
N GLU A 100 -4.27 10.11 18.54
CA GLU A 100 -2.97 9.93 17.83
C GLU A 100 -2.30 8.58 18.13
N LYS A 101 -2.56 8.02 19.34
CA LYS A 101 -2.16 6.70 19.82
C LYS A 101 -2.85 5.47 19.17
N LYS A 102 -3.81 5.66 18.26
CA LYS A 102 -4.63 4.61 17.60
C LYS A 102 -4.68 4.76 16.08
N ILE A 103 -3.92 5.68 15.50
CA ILE A 103 -3.75 5.74 14.04
C ILE A 103 -2.89 4.54 13.63
N LEU A 104 -3.55 3.41 13.31
CA LEU A 104 -2.89 2.32 12.61
C LEU A 104 -2.52 2.85 11.20
N PRO A 105 -1.26 2.74 10.74
CA PRO A 105 -0.83 3.35 9.48
C PRO A 105 -1.43 2.71 8.22
N VAL A 106 -2.32 1.72 8.36
CA VAL A 106 -2.85 0.96 7.22
C VAL A 106 -4.14 1.60 6.71
N MET A 107 -4.00 2.75 6.05
CA MET A 107 -5.07 3.29 5.19
C MET A 107 -4.63 3.09 3.74
N PHE A 108 -5.17 2.07 3.06
CA PHE A 108 -4.94 1.86 1.63
C PHE A 108 -5.83 2.81 0.84
N MET A 109 -5.26 3.79 0.13
CA MET A 109 -6.02 4.72 -0.70
C MET A 109 -5.33 4.99 -2.06
N GLN A 110 -6.11 5.42 -3.06
CA GLN A 110 -5.73 5.52 -4.49
C GLN A 110 -4.53 6.45 -4.77
N GLN A 111 -3.93 6.39 -5.97
CA GLN A 111 -2.67 7.06 -6.37
C GLN A 111 -2.47 8.55 -5.98
N LYS A 112 -3.53 9.38 -5.92
CA LYS A 112 -3.43 10.78 -5.43
C LYS A 112 -3.14 10.87 -3.92
N GLN A 113 -3.28 9.76 -3.21
CA GLN A 113 -3.21 9.64 -1.77
C GLN A 113 -1.84 9.17 -1.26
N ILE A 114 -1.01 8.54 -2.10
CA ILE A 114 0.35 8.13 -1.71
C ILE A 114 1.16 9.36 -1.27
N LEU A 115 1.06 10.49 -1.97
CA LEU A 115 1.71 11.74 -1.56
C LEU A 115 1.22 12.25 -0.20
N ILE A 116 -0.07 12.06 0.11
CA ILE A 116 -0.67 12.45 1.39
C ILE A 116 -0.20 11.49 2.50
N GLU A 117 -0.18 10.19 2.23
CA GLU A 117 0.32 9.16 3.15
C GLU A 117 1.79 9.37 3.48
N MET A 118 2.62 9.68 2.48
CA MET A 118 4.02 10.05 2.68
C MET A 118 4.15 11.28 3.59
N ALA A 119 3.37 12.33 3.34
CA ALA A 119 3.40 13.53 4.17
C ALA A 119 2.97 13.24 5.63
N ILE A 120 1.95 12.40 5.82
CA ILE A 120 1.50 11.97 7.15
C ILE A 120 2.59 11.14 7.85
N ASN A 121 3.19 10.18 7.14
CA ASN A 121 4.26 9.34 7.65
C ASN A 121 5.49 10.16 8.07
N ASP A 122 5.82 11.18 7.27
CA ASP A 122 6.92 12.10 7.57
C ASP A 122 6.63 12.97 8.79
N ALA A 123 5.39 13.47 8.91
CA ALA A 123 4.96 14.23 10.09
C ALA A 123 4.98 13.37 11.37
N ILE A 124 4.49 12.13 11.30
CA ILE A 124 4.52 11.18 12.44
C ILE A 124 5.97 10.89 12.84
N PHE A 125 6.84 10.63 11.88
CA PHE A 125 8.26 10.37 12.16
C PHE A 125 8.96 11.59 12.77
N ALA A 126 8.70 12.79 12.24
CA ALA A 126 9.22 14.04 12.80
C ALA A 126 8.78 14.24 14.26
N LYS A 127 7.50 14.00 14.56
CA LYS A 127 6.96 14.06 15.92
C LYS A 127 7.62 13.04 16.85
N HIS A 128 7.81 11.80 16.39
CA HIS A 128 8.54 10.77 17.14
C HIS A 128 9.97 11.24 17.46
N LEU A 129 10.67 11.85 16.51
CA LEU A 129 12.01 12.41 16.75
C LEU A 129 11.96 13.54 17.80
N GLU A 130 11.00 14.45 17.72
CA GLU A 130 10.83 15.54 18.71
C GLU A 130 10.55 15.01 20.13
N GLU A 131 9.76 13.94 20.26
CA GLU A 131 9.41 13.35 21.55
C GLU A 131 10.53 12.49 22.15
N THR A 132 11.36 11.87 21.31
CA THR A 132 12.31 10.84 21.77
C THR A 132 13.78 11.18 21.57
N HIS A 133 14.15 12.16 20.75
CA HIS A 133 15.54 12.53 20.47
C HIS A 133 15.83 13.97 20.85
N SER A 134 16.99 14.20 21.48
CA SER A 134 17.48 15.54 21.75
C SER A 134 18.05 16.18 20.47
N LYS A 135 17.97 17.51 20.38
CA LYS A 135 18.70 18.29 19.37
C LYS A 135 20.16 18.55 19.76
N ASP A 136 20.53 18.27 21.02
CA ASP A 136 21.91 18.39 21.51
C ASP A 136 22.77 17.24 20.97
N PRO A 137 23.82 17.52 20.17
CA PRO A 137 24.68 16.50 19.57
C PRO A 137 25.48 15.70 20.60
N ASN A 138 25.55 16.15 21.87
CA ASN A 138 26.26 15.46 22.93
C ASN A 138 25.41 14.39 23.64
N VAL A 139 24.09 14.36 23.38
CA VAL A 139 23.20 13.35 23.95
C VAL A 139 23.32 12.06 23.13
N GLN A 140 23.45 10.93 23.83
CA GLN A 140 23.53 9.61 23.20
C GLN A 140 22.28 9.33 22.35
N LEU A 141 22.52 8.90 21.11
CA LEU A 141 21.48 8.50 20.17
C LEU A 141 20.69 7.30 20.71
N ARG A 142 19.36 7.36 20.59
CA ARG A 142 18.49 6.24 20.96
C ARG A 142 18.45 5.22 19.83
N MET A 143 18.75 3.96 20.16
CA MET A 143 18.87 2.86 19.18
C MET A 143 17.53 2.29 18.68
N HIS A 144 16.39 2.87 19.08
CA HIS A 144 15.06 2.44 18.66
C HIS A 144 14.57 3.13 17.37
N THR A 145 15.44 3.89 16.69
CA THR A 145 15.12 4.65 15.46
C THR A 145 16.23 4.47 14.44
N LEU A 146 15.86 4.19 13.19
CA LEU A 146 16.78 3.91 12.11
C LEU A 146 16.38 4.66 10.84
N CYS A 147 17.36 5.28 10.19
CA CYS A 147 17.23 5.89 8.88
C CYS A 147 18.17 5.18 7.90
N ILE A 148 17.64 4.59 6.83
CA ILE A 148 18.44 3.93 5.78
C ILE A 148 18.45 4.86 4.56
N LYS A 149 19.61 5.45 4.28
CA LYS A 149 19.83 6.33 3.13
C LYS A 149 20.21 5.51 1.89
N ALA A 150 19.72 5.92 0.73
CA ALA A 150 20.29 5.48 -0.53
C ALA A 150 21.78 5.87 -0.60
N GLY A 151 22.66 4.90 -0.83
CA GLY A 151 24.11 5.08 -0.67
C GLY A 151 24.73 6.10 -1.63
N THR A 152 24.75 5.80 -2.93
CA THR A 152 25.48 6.62 -3.92
C THR A 152 24.53 7.34 -4.86
N LEU A 153 24.19 8.58 -4.53
CA LEU A 153 23.42 9.47 -5.40
C LEU A 153 24.34 10.15 -6.42
N ARG A 154 23.96 10.10 -7.70
CA ARG A 154 24.71 10.71 -8.80
C ARG A 154 23.79 11.53 -9.69
N LEU A 155 24.31 12.64 -10.21
CA LEU A 155 23.64 13.51 -11.15
C LEU A 155 24.04 13.14 -12.58
N HIS A 156 23.06 12.91 -13.44
CA HIS A 156 23.30 12.71 -14.86
C HIS A 156 23.58 14.04 -15.55
N VAL A 157 24.66 14.10 -16.34
CA VAL A 157 25.00 15.29 -17.12
C VAL A 157 24.15 15.33 -18.38
N ARG A 158 23.39 16.40 -18.56
CA ARG A 158 22.52 16.55 -19.74
C ARG A 158 23.36 16.73 -21.00
N GLY A 159 23.03 15.98 -22.06
CA GLY A 159 23.70 16.09 -23.37
C GLY A 159 24.90 15.15 -23.55
N THR A 160 25.22 14.33 -22.55
CA THR A 160 26.23 13.27 -22.67
C THR A 160 25.56 11.89 -22.63
N GLY A 161 26.26 10.88 -23.16
CA GLY A 161 25.66 9.56 -23.40
C GLY A 161 25.48 8.69 -22.16
N ASN A 162 26.21 8.95 -21.06
CA ASN A 162 26.15 8.22 -19.78
C ASN A 162 27.12 8.80 -18.72
N GLU A 163 27.27 10.13 -18.65
CA GLU A 163 28.16 10.72 -17.65
C GLU A 163 27.40 11.04 -16.35
N TYR A 164 28.00 10.66 -15.22
CA TYR A 164 27.41 10.82 -13.89
C TYR A 164 28.44 11.40 -12.93
N HIS A 165 28.09 12.49 -12.25
CA HIS A 165 28.91 13.06 -11.19
C HIS A 165 28.34 12.76 -9.80
N PRO A 166 29.20 12.58 -8.78
CA PRO A 166 28.76 12.47 -7.40
C PRO A 166 27.91 13.68 -6.99
N MET A 167 26.77 13.42 -6.35
CA MET A 167 25.92 14.47 -5.83
C MET A 167 26.56 15.08 -4.56
N GLN A 168 26.59 16.40 -4.45
CA GLN A 168 27.09 17.10 -3.26
C GLN A 168 26.24 16.81 -2.02
N PRO A 169 26.80 16.73 -0.80
CA PRO A 169 26.06 16.36 0.41
C PRO A 169 24.79 17.18 0.64
N LYS A 170 24.86 18.50 0.48
CA LYS A 170 23.69 19.39 0.61
C LYS A 170 22.56 19.07 -0.37
N ALA A 171 22.91 18.65 -1.59
CA ALA A 171 21.91 18.22 -2.58
C ALA A 171 21.33 16.85 -2.21
N GLN A 172 22.13 15.94 -1.65
CA GLN A 172 21.63 14.67 -1.13
C GLN A 172 20.63 14.88 0.01
N ASP A 173 20.92 15.79 0.95
CA ASP A 173 20.00 16.11 2.05
C ASP A 173 18.67 16.66 1.56
N ILE A 174 18.66 17.48 0.50
CA ILE A 174 17.43 17.96 -0.13
C ILE A 174 16.64 16.77 -0.72
N ILE A 175 17.31 15.83 -1.39
CA ILE A 175 16.64 14.62 -1.91
C ILE A 175 16.03 13.83 -0.76
N TYR A 176 16.79 13.54 0.30
CA TYR A 176 16.28 12.79 1.44
C TYR A 176 15.14 13.48 2.18
N ALA A 177 15.06 14.82 2.15
CA ALA A 177 14.02 15.59 2.82
C ALA A 177 12.76 15.80 1.96
N ALA A 178 12.90 15.90 0.63
CA ALA A 178 11.81 16.29 -0.27
C ALA A 178 11.31 15.15 -1.17
N VAL A 179 12.05 14.05 -1.25
CA VAL A 179 11.78 12.94 -2.17
C VAL A 179 11.51 11.68 -1.34
N GLY A 180 10.52 10.91 -1.77
CA GLY A 180 10.17 9.63 -1.16
C GLY A 180 9.61 8.69 -2.24
N GLU A 181 8.97 7.60 -1.83
CA GLU A 181 8.62 6.49 -2.74
C GLU A 181 7.84 6.91 -4.00
N ALA A 182 6.90 7.86 -3.91
CA ALA A 182 6.09 8.27 -5.07
C ALA A 182 6.88 8.99 -6.17
N HIS A 183 8.07 9.50 -5.85
CA HIS A 183 8.82 10.42 -6.70
C HIS A 183 9.94 9.74 -7.49
N VAL A 184 10.47 8.62 -7.00
CA VAL A 184 11.61 7.94 -7.64
C VAL A 184 11.12 6.65 -8.28
N ARG A 185 11.42 6.49 -9.57
CA ARG A 185 11.20 5.24 -10.28
C ARG A 185 12.46 4.75 -10.96
N ASP A 186 12.64 3.44 -10.99
CA ASP A 186 13.65 2.82 -11.83
C ASP A 186 13.17 2.65 -13.27
N LYS A 187 14.07 2.13 -14.13
CA LYS A 187 13.77 1.82 -15.53
C LYS A 187 12.71 0.73 -15.70
N SER A 188 12.46 -0.06 -14.65
CA SER A 188 11.40 -1.08 -14.58
C SER A 188 10.10 -0.52 -14.02
N ASN A 189 9.99 0.80 -13.85
CA ASN A 189 8.82 1.51 -13.33
C ASN A 189 8.44 1.12 -11.89
N LYS A 190 9.40 0.60 -11.11
CA LYS A 190 9.23 0.34 -9.67
C LYS A 190 9.58 1.58 -8.87
N TYR A 191 8.84 1.82 -7.81
CA TYR A 191 9.03 2.95 -6.90
C TYR A 191 10.10 2.64 -5.85
N HIS A 192 10.84 3.67 -5.45
CA HIS A 192 11.93 3.56 -4.47
C HIS A 192 11.91 4.73 -3.49
N ASP A 193 12.10 4.47 -2.20
CA ASP A 193 12.29 5.53 -1.21
C ASP A 193 13.80 5.80 -1.02
N PRO A 194 14.31 7.01 -1.33
CA PRO A 194 15.71 7.36 -1.08
C PRO A 194 16.06 7.46 0.42
N LEU A 195 15.07 7.58 1.32
CA LEU A 195 15.28 7.60 2.77
C LEU A 195 14.20 6.81 3.50
N LEU A 196 14.48 5.55 3.82
CA LEU A 196 13.58 4.73 4.62
C LEU A 196 13.70 5.09 6.11
N LYS A 197 12.57 5.42 6.73
CA LYS A 197 12.45 5.89 8.13
C LYS A 197 11.75 4.84 8.99
N LEU A 198 12.45 4.28 9.97
CA LEU A 198 11.97 3.18 10.83
C LEU A 198 12.13 3.52 12.31
N TYR A 199 11.21 3.05 13.14
CA TYR A 199 11.32 3.11 14.59
C TYR A 199 10.52 1.98 15.24
N ASP A 200 10.89 1.61 16.47
CA ASP A 200 10.24 0.53 17.20
C ASP A 200 8.75 0.82 17.46
N GLY A 201 7.91 -0.21 17.39
CA GLY A 201 6.45 -0.09 17.48
C GLY A 201 5.74 0.37 16.21
N ARG A 202 6.45 0.69 15.11
CA ARG A 202 5.84 0.98 13.81
C ARG A 202 5.52 -0.33 13.06
N PRO A 203 4.27 -0.58 12.64
CA PRO A 203 3.96 -1.71 11.76
C PRO A 203 4.71 -1.54 10.43
N LEU A 204 5.50 -2.55 10.05
CA LEU A 204 6.03 -2.64 8.69
C LEU A 204 4.86 -2.99 7.76
N CYS A 205 4.50 -2.08 6.87
CA CYS A 205 3.62 -2.41 5.76
C CYS A 205 4.49 -3.11 4.70
N ALA A 206 4.27 -4.40 4.53
CA ALA A 206 4.83 -5.21 3.44
C ALA A 206 3.82 -5.34 2.31
#